data_AF-A0A536DPI5-F1
#
_entry.id   AF-A0A536DPI5-F1
#
_cell.length_a   1.000
_cell.length_b   1.000
_cell.length_c   1.000
_cell.angle_alpha   90.00
_cell.angle_beta   90.00
_cell.angle_gamma   90.00
#
_symmetry.space_group_name_H-M   'P 1'
#
loop_
_entity.id
_entity.type
_entity.pdbx_description
1 polymer ?
#
loop_
_entity_poly.entity_id
_entity_poly.type
_entity_poly.pdbx_seq_one_letter_code
_entity_poly.pdbx_strand_id
1 'polypeptide(L)'
;MRLSTLGKVGAAIAVVAVVAAVGGVTLIIHGRPQPLGLAPTAQKSPAPSPSPDDPLALACRRPAVRGNSTPGIDGLWATQPGSIAGYRAHEKFAELTSPHDAVARTGRVSGWILVATSADSVLLLTGCIAVDVRTLHSVDQLPGFDTRDRDKSASDMLGAPSYPFVIFQPYPASLVLDPRSTAVQHARLSGDLRIRDVTKQSTFSLDVRLNDNQLSAAGDTTVQVGDFAIEVPQAAGGFVSVDPQITLEVSLVLLKV
;
A
#
# COMPACT_ATOMS: atom_id res chain seq x y z
N MET A 1 21.18 53.97 -14.87
CA MET A 1 21.18 53.46 -13.49
C MET A 1 22.07 52.22 -13.41
N ARG A 2 23.27 52.37 -12.84
CA ARG A 2 24.20 51.26 -12.61
C ARG A 2 23.80 50.57 -11.30
N LEU A 3 23.23 49.37 -11.36
CA LEU A 3 23.11 48.53 -10.16
C LEU A 3 24.53 48.31 -9.61
N SER A 4 24.80 48.88 -8.44
CA SER A 4 26.05 48.68 -7.71
C SER A 4 26.32 47.19 -7.56
N THR A 5 27.56 46.79 -7.79
CA THR A 5 28.05 45.40 -7.69
C THR A 5 27.61 44.68 -6.40
N LEU A 6 27.42 45.41 -5.30
CA LEU A 6 26.85 44.88 -4.05
C LEU A 6 25.45 44.27 -4.19
N GLY A 7 24.56 44.83 -5.01
CA GLY A 7 23.19 44.34 -5.16
C GLY A 7 23.10 43.02 -5.95
N LYS A 8 24.06 42.79 -6.86
CA LYS A 8 24.14 41.55 -7.65
C LYS A 8 24.72 40.39 -6.83
N VAL A 9 25.65 40.68 -5.91
CA VAL A 9 26.23 39.68 -5.02
C VAL A 9 25.20 39.18 -4.00
N GLY A 10 24.38 40.07 -3.44
CA GLY A 10 23.29 39.69 -2.54
C GLY A 10 22.23 38.80 -3.20
N ALA A 11 21.84 39.10 -4.45
CA ALA A 11 20.89 38.29 -5.20
C ALA A 11 21.45 36.90 -5.57
N ALA A 12 22.73 36.79 -5.93
CA ALA A 12 23.37 35.51 -6.24
C ALA A 12 23.48 34.60 -5.01
N ILE A 13 23.82 35.16 -3.85
CA ILE A 13 23.90 34.41 -2.57
C ILE A 13 22.51 33.89 -2.16
N ALA A 14 21.46 34.69 -2.33
CA ALA A 14 20.09 34.28 -2.03
C ALA A 14 19.60 33.13 -2.94
N VAL A 15 19.91 33.18 -4.25
CA VAL A 15 19.53 32.11 -5.19
C VAL A 15 20.27 30.81 -4.90
N VAL A 16 21.57 30.86 -4.59
CA VAL A 16 22.35 29.66 -4.22
C VAL A 16 21.84 29.05 -2.91
N ALA A 17 21.47 29.87 -1.92
CA ALA A 17 20.89 29.38 -0.67
C ALA A 17 19.51 28.72 -0.88
N VAL A 18 18.67 29.26 -1.76
CA VAL A 18 17.37 28.65 -2.11
C VAL A 18 17.56 27.35 -2.90
N VAL A 19 18.49 27.29 -3.85
CA VAL A 19 18.78 26.06 -4.60
C VAL A 19 19.40 24.99 -3.71
N ALA A 20 20.26 25.36 -2.75
CA ALA A 20 20.81 24.44 -1.76
C ALA A 20 19.74 23.96 -0.76
N ALA A 21 18.81 24.83 -0.35
CA ALA A 21 17.69 24.45 0.51
C ALA A 21 16.69 23.55 -0.24
N VAL A 22 16.35 23.86 -1.49
CA VAL A 22 15.49 23.03 -2.33
C VAL A 22 16.19 21.71 -2.67
N GLY A 23 17.48 21.73 -2.99
CA GLY A 23 18.31 20.54 -3.23
C GLY A 23 18.49 19.67 -1.97
N GLY A 24 18.62 20.28 -0.80
CA GLY A 24 18.67 19.57 0.48
C GLY A 24 17.32 18.97 0.86
N VAL A 25 16.22 19.71 0.67
CA VAL A 25 14.86 19.22 0.90
C VAL A 25 14.49 18.12 -0.09
N THR A 26 14.88 18.22 -1.38
CA THR A 26 14.69 17.12 -2.32
C THR A 26 15.51 15.91 -1.91
N LEU A 27 16.81 16.01 -1.60
CA LEU A 27 17.61 14.86 -1.17
C LEU A 27 17.05 14.16 0.09
N ILE A 28 16.49 14.91 1.05
CA ILE A 28 15.87 14.36 2.26
C ILE A 28 14.52 13.68 1.95
N ILE A 29 13.72 14.23 1.03
CA ILE A 29 12.44 13.63 0.59
C ILE A 29 12.67 12.40 -0.31
N HIS A 30 13.75 12.37 -1.10
CA HIS A 30 14.06 11.27 -2.02
C HIS A 30 14.63 10.02 -1.32
N GLY A 31 15.07 10.14 -0.06
CA GLY A 31 15.55 8.99 0.73
C GLY A 31 14.44 8.22 1.48
N ARG A 32 13.24 8.83 1.65
CA ARG A 32 12.12 8.19 2.36
C ARG A 32 11.17 7.55 1.36
N PRO A 33 10.78 6.28 1.54
CA PRO A 33 9.78 5.65 0.69
C PRO A 33 8.47 6.43 0.76
N GLN A 34 8.00 6.93 -0.39
CA GLN A 34 6.71 7.64 -0.49
C GLN A 34 5.55 6.68 -0.26
N PRO A 35 4.43 7.10 0.35
CA PRO A 35 3.22 6.28 0.48
C PRO A 35 2.83 5.63 -0.85
N LEU A 36 2.29 4.41 -0.80
CA LEU A 36 1.82 3.74 -2.01
C LEU A 36 0.69 4.57 -2.65
N GLY A 37 0.96 5.04 -3.87
CA GLY A 37 -0.02 5.71 -4.72
C GLY A 37 -0.57 4.79 -5.79
N LEU A 38 -1.45 5.33 -6.64
CA LEU A 38 -1.98 4.60 -7.78
C LEU A 38 -0.83 4.11 -8.68
N ALA A 39 -0.85 2.82 -9.00
CA ALA A 39 0.12 2.26 -9.92
C ALA A 39 0.07 3.00 -11.28
N PRO A 40 1.22 3.23 -11.92
CA PRO A 40 1.25 3.72 -13.29
C PRO A 40 0.48 2.76 -14.20
N THR A 41 -0.25 3.32 -15.16
CA THR A 41 -0.96 2.51 -16.15
C THR A 41 0.06 1.75 -17.01
N ALA A 42 0.28 0.47 -16.72
CA ALA A 42 1.18 -0.41 -17.48
C ALA A 42 0.40 -1.36 -18.40
N GLN A 43 1.10 -1.90 -19.41
CA GLN A 43 0.50 -2.61 -20.54
C GLN A 43 -0.31 -3.85 -20.15
N LYS A 44 -1.50 -3.93 -20.76
CA LYS A 44 -2.73 -4.68 -20.48
C LYS A 44 -2.71 -6.21 -20.49
N SER A 45 -1.57 -6.88 -20.61
CA SER A 45 -1.64 -8.35 -20.74
C SER A 45 -2.03 -8.98 -19.40
N PRO A 46 -3.19 -9.66 -19.31
CA PRO A 46 -3.54 -10.38 -18.11
C PRO A 46 -2.42 -11.36 -17.81
N ALA A 47 -1.99 -11.39 -16.56
CA ALA A 47 -1.04 -12.41 -16.17
C ALA A 47 -1.67 -13.81 -16.36
N PRO A 48 -0.84 -14.83 -16.66
CA PRO A 48 -1.30 -16.21 -16.60
C PRO A 48 -2.03 -16.44 -15.27
N SER A 49 -3.13 -17.17 -15.31
CA SER A 49 -3.81 -17.55 -14.08
C SER A 49 -2.82 -18.29 -13.16
N PRO A 50 -2.77 -17.95 -11.86
CA PRO A 50 -1.90 -18.66 -10.94
C PRO A 50 -2.26 -20.14 -10.92
N SER A 51 -1.27 -20.98 -10.59
CA SER A 51 -1.51 -22.42 -10.42
C SER A 51 -2.68 -22.64 -9.46
N PRO A 52 -3.63 -23.54 -9.77
CA PRO A 52 -4.75 -23.86 -8.89
C PRO A 52 -4.34 -24.24 -7.45
N ASP A 53 -3.11 -24.76 -7.31
CA ASP A 53 -2.53 -25.21 -6.04
C ASP A 53 -1.57 -24.18 -5.40
N ASP A 54 -1.45 -22.95 -5.93
CA ASP A 54 -0.67 -21.88 -5.26
C ASP A 54 -1.34 -21.54 -3.91
N PRO A 55 -0.64 -21.72 -2.76
CA PRO A 55 -1.21 -21.41 -1.45
C PRO A 55 -1.77 -19.99 -1.32
N LEU A 56 -1.16 -19.01 -1.98
CA LEU A 56 -1.64 -17.63 -1.95
C LEU A 56 -2.94 -17.47 -2.77
N ALA A 57 -3.09 -18.20 -3.87
CA ALA A 57 -4.32 -18.23 -4.64
C ALA A 57 -5.44 -18.97 -3.90
N LEU A 58 -5.10 -20.01 -3.12
CA LEU A 58 -6.03 -20.76 -2.28
C LEU A 58 -6.55 -19.91 -1.10
N ALA A 59 -5.70 -19.06 -0.52
CA ALA A 59 -6.05 -18.17 0.60
C ALA A 59 -7.22 -17.23 0.26
N CYS A 60 -7.26 -16.73 -0.98
CA CYS A 60 -8.38 -15.97 -1.55
C CYS A 60 -8.88 -16.64 -2.83
N ARG A 61 -9.38 -17.87 -2.71
CA ARG A 61 -9.91 -18.63 -3.85
C ARG A 61 -10.97 -17.82 -4.59
N ARG A 62 -10.75 -17.62 -5.90
CA ARG A 62 -11.69 -16.92 -6.77
C ARG A 62 -12.97 -17.75 -6.95
N PRO A 63 -14.16 -17.13 -6.87
CA PRO A 63 -15.39 -17.82 -7.16
C PRO A 63 -15.47 -18.14 -8.66
N ALA A 64 -16.08 -19.28 -8.99
CA ALA A 64 -16.44 -19.60 -10.36
C ALA A 64 -17.61 -18.70 -10.78
N VAL A 65 -17.31 -17.57 -11.41
CA VAL A 65 -18.30 -16.71 -12.05
C VAL A 65 -18.30 -17.08 -13.53
N ARG A 66 -19.48 -17.29 -14.13
CA ARG A 66 -19.56 -17.50 -15.59
C ARG A 66 -18.96 -16.25 -16.25
N GLY A 67 -17.99 -16.45 -17.14
CA GLY A 67 -17.30 -15.37 -17.84
C GLY A 67 -18.32 -14.52 -18.56
N ASN A 68 -18.56 -13.33 -18.03
CA ASN A 68 -19.54 -12.42 -18.60
C ASN A 68 -18.81 -11.56 -19.63
N SER A 69 -19.07 -11.82 -20.91
CA SER A 69 -18.83 -10.89 -22.02
C SER A 69 -19.70 -9.63 -21.93
N THR A 70 -20.36 -9.40 -20.80
CA THR A 70 -21.20 -8.24 -20.52
C THR A 70 -20.35 -6.97 -20.59
N PRO A 71 -20.68 -6.05 -21.50
CA PRO A 71 -20.05 -4.73 -21.55
C PRO A 71 -20.18 -4.00 -20.21
N GLY A 72 -19.24 -3.11 -19.92
CA GLY A 72 -19.22 -2.33 -18.67
C GLY A 72 -18.42 -2.98 -17.54
N ILE A 73 -18.62 -2.49 -16.32
CA ILE A 73 -17.75 -2.78 -15.17
C ILE A 73 -18.24 -3.94 -14.30
N ASP A 74 -19.45 -4.42 -14.53
CA ASP A 74 -20.04 -5.54 -13.79
C ASP A 74 -19.22 -6.81 -14.00
N GLY A 75 -18.92 -7.50 -12.91
CA GLY A 75 -18.24 -8.78 -12.95
C GLY A 75 -17.11 -8.91 -11.95
N LEU A 76 -16.34 -9.98 -12.15
CA LEU A 76 -15.21 -10.33 -11.30
C LEU A 76 -13.96 -9.59 -11.78
N TRP A 77 -13.28 -8.95 -10.85
CA TRP A 77 -12.00 -8.28 -11.07
C TRP A 77 -10.94 -8.97 -10.25
N ALA A 78 -9.78 -9.19 -10.85
CA ALA A 78 -8.70 -9.98 -10.28
C ALA A 78 -7.40 -9.16 -10.23
N THR A 79 -6.69 -9.24 -9.11
CA THR A 79 -5.38 -8.60 -8.98
C THR A 79 -4.40 -9.10 -10.03
N GLN A 80 -3.56 -8.18 -10.51
CA GLN A 80 -2.52 -8.42 -11.50
C GLN A 80 -1.13 -8.16 -10.89
N PRO A 81 -0.05 -8.69 -11.53
CA PRO A 81 1.31 -8.28 -11.23
C PRO A 81 1.45 -6.75 -11.26
N GLY A 82 2.30 -6.23 -10.38
CA GLY A 82 2.39 -4.79 -10.10
C GLY A 82 1.49 -4.34 -8.95
N SER A 83 0.60 -5.20 -8.44
CA SER A 83 -0.04 -4.98 -7.15
C SER A 83 0.97 -5.12 -6.01
N ILE A 84 0.99 -4.16 -5.09
CA ILE A 84 1.90 -4.06 -3.96
C ILE A 84 1.09 -3.84 -2.69
N ALA A 85 1.49 -4.48 -1.60
CA ALA A 85 1.00 -4.19 -0.26
C ALA A 85 2.18 -4.07 0.71
N GLY A 86 2.00 -3.34 1.80
CA GLY A 86 3.06 -3.12 2.78
C GLY A 86 2.57 -2.48 4.06
N TYR A 87 3.52 -2.14 4.93
CA TYR A 87 3.26 -1.38 6.14
C TYR A 87 4.24 -0.22 6.29
N ARG A 88 3.86 0.73 7.15
CA ARG A 88 4.69 1.81 7.68
C ARG A 88 4.61 1.79 9.19
N ALA A 89 5.74 1.62 9.85
CA ALA A 89 5.86 1.71 11.30
C ALA A 89 6.66 2.95 11.65
N HIS A 90 6.10 3.83 12.49
CA HIS A 90 6.86 4.96 13.02
C HIS A 90 7.83 4.45 14.09
N GLU A 91 9.13 4.60 13.84
CA GLU A 91 10.19 4.12 14.71
C GLU A 91 11.06 5.29 15.22
N LYS A 92 11.57 5.10 16.44
CA LYS A 92 12.61 5.94 17.03
C LYS A 92 13.83 5.09 17.32
N PHE A 93 14.94 5.43 16.67
CA PHE A 93 16.25 4.88 16.97
C PHE A 93 16.94 5.77 18.00
N ALA A 94 17.62 5.20 19.00
CA ALA A 94 18.27 6.02 20.03
C ALA A 94 19.44 6.87 19.51
N GLU A 95 20.07 6.42 18.43
CA GLU A 95 21.21 7.09 17.79
C GLU A 95 20.77 8.13 16.74
N LEU A 96 19.48 8.21 16.42
CA LEU A 96 18.92 9.15 15.45
C LEU A 96 18.03 10.18 16.14
N THR A 97 18.25 11.45 15.80
CA THR A 97 17.52 12.58 16.40
C THR A 97 16.10 12.75 15.85
N SER A 98 15.77 12.09 14.74
CA SER A 98 14.50 12.27 14.01
C SER A 98 13.75 10.95 13.87
N PRO A 99 12.41 10.95 14.02
CA PRO A 99 11.59 9.78 13.72
C PRO A 99 11.79 9.30 12.28
N HIS A 100 11.72 7.99 12.11
CA HIS A 100 11.92 7.30 10.85
C HIS A 100 10.76 6.32 10.63
N ASP A 101 10.34 6.14 9.37
CA ASP A 101 9.31 5.17 9.04
C ASP A 101 9.97 3.91 8.51
N ALA A 102 9.85 2.81 9.26
CA ALA A 102 10.11 1.49 8.73
C ALA A 102 9.08 1.14 7.67
N VAL A 103 9.51 0.88 6.44
CA VAL A 103 8.60 0.59 5.34
C VAL A 103 9.00 -0.73 4.71
N ALA A 104 8.14 -1.74 4.82
CA ALA A 104 8.32 -2.99 4.10
C ALA A 104 7.16 -3.25 3.14
N ARG A 105 7.49 -3.82 1.98
CA ARG A 105 6.54 -4.06 0.88
C ARG A 105 6.68 -5.45 0.31
N THR A 106 5.63 -5.93 -0.34
CA THR A 106 5.65 -7.14 -1.15
C THR A 106 4.76 -6.98 -2.38
N GLY A 107 5.20 -7.57 -3.50
CA GLY A 107 4.38 -7.73 -4.70
C GLY A 107 3.61 -9.06 -4.74
N ARG A 108 3.72 -9.91 -3.71
CA ARG A 108 3.00 -11.18 -3.62
C ARG A 108 1.59 -10.94 -3.06
N VAL A 109 0.76 -10.38 -3.94
CA VAL A 109 -0.64 -10.05 -3.67
C VAL A 109 -1.53 -10.87 -4.62
N SER A 110 -2.51 -11.58 -4.05
CA SER A 110 -3.54 -12.29 -4.81
C SER A 110 -4.90 -11.91 -4.28
N GLY A 111 -5.82 -11.61 -5.18
CA GLY A 111 -7.17 -11.33 -4.75
C GLY A 111 -8.12 -11.07 -5.89
N TRP A 112 -9.33 -10.74 -5.50
CA TRP A 112 -10.43 -10.47 -6.39
C TRP A 112 -11.53 -9.65 -5.69
N ILE A 113 -12.33 -8.96 -6.50
CA ILE A 113 -13.57 -8.31 -6.07
C ILE A 113 -14.67 -8.61 -7.07
N LEU A 114 -15.92 -8.69 -6.60
CA LEU A 114 -17.10 -8.82 -7.43
C LEU A 114 -17.88 -7.51 -7.38
N VAL A 115 -18.11 -6.92 -8.55
CA VAL A 115 -18.73 -5.61 -8.70
C VAL A 115 -20.00 -5.72 -9.55
N ALA A 116 -20.99 -4.91 -9.21
CA ALA A 116 -22.17 -4.65 -10.02
C ALA A 116 -22.42 -3.13 -10.11
N THR A 117 -23.21 -2.70 -11.08
CA THR A 117 -23.63 -1.29 -11.22
C THR A 117 -25.09 -1.12 -10.87
N SER A 118 -25.40 0.04 -10.29
CA SER A 118 -26.77 0.49 -10.07
C SER A 118 -26.85 1.96 -10.43
N ALA A 119 -27.42 2.28 -11.58
CA ALA A 119 -27.52 3.63 -12.14
C ALA A 119 -26.18 4.40 -12.15
N ASP A 120 -25.91 5.19 -11.11
CA ASP A 120 -24.72 6.03 -10.92
C ASP A 120 -23.85 5.58 -9.73
N SER A 121 -24.00 4.34 -9.28
CA SER A 121 -23.27 3.77 -8.15
C SER A 121 -22.61 2.45 -8.53
N VAL A 122 -21.45 2.22 -7.92
CA VAL A 122 -20.73 0.97 -8.02
C VAL A 122 -21.00 0.16 -6.76
N LEU A 123 -21.64 -0.99 -6.90
CA LEU A 123 -21.89 -1.91 -5.80
C LEU A 123 -20.75 -2.92 -5.72
N LEU A 124 -19.94 -2.82 -4.66
CA LEU A 124 -19.07 -3.93 -4.28
C LEU A 124 -19.94 -4.99 -3.61
N LEU A 125 -19.97 -6.18 -4.19
CA LEU A 125 -20.76 -7.30 -3.66
C LEU A 125 -19.98 -8.10 -2.63
N THR A 126 -18.69 -8.35 -2.90
CA THR A 126 -17.78 -9.11 -2.04
C THR A 126 -16.37 -9.03 -2.62
N GLY A 127 -15.37 -9.43 -1.84
CA GLY A 127 -14.01 -9.62 -2.34
C GLY A 127 -13.14 -10.39 -1.37
N CYS A 128 -11.89 -10.63 -1.77
CA CYS A 128 -10.86 -11.18 -0.92
C CYS A 128 -9.49 -10.75 -1.46
N ILE A 129 -8.67 -10.10 -0.65
CA ILE A 129 -7.28 -9.78 -0.97
C ILE A 129 -6.38 -10.47 0.06
N ALA A 130 -5.46 -11.31 -0.41
CA ALA A 130 -4.43 -11.96 0.39
C ALA A 130 -3.04 -11.43 0.03
N VAL A 131 -2.22 -11.21 1.06
CA VAL A 131 -0.85 -10.71 0.95
C VAL A 131 0.09 -11.72 1.61
N ASP A 132 1.10 -12.18 0.88
CA ASP A 132 2.12 -13.09 1.42
C ASP A 132 3.19 -12.32 2.21
N VAL A 133 3.03 -12.30 3.53
CA VAL A 133 3.89 -11.52 4.42
C VAL A 133 5.28 -12.11 4.60
N ARG A 134 5.53 -13.36 4.15
CA ARG A 134 6.87 -13.96 4.16
C ARG A 134 7.83 -13.29 3.17
N THR A 135 7.28 -12.52 2.24
CA THR A 135 8.02 -11.86 1.15
C THR A 135 8.07 -10.34 1.32
N LEU A 136 7.67 -9.83 2.48
CA LEU A 136 7.91 -8.45 2.87
C LEU A 136 9.41 -8.18 2.89
N HIS A 137 9.81 -7.07 2.28
CA HIS A 137 11.18 -6.59 2.30
C HIS A 137 11.22 -5.09 2.58
N SER A 138 12.17 -4.66 3.39
CA SER A 138 12.38 -3.26 3.72
C SER A 138 12.82 -2.46 2.49
N VAL A 139 12.21 -1.30 2.30
CA VAL A 139 12.48 -0.37 1.18
C VAL A 139 12.93 1.00 1.66
N ASP A 140 12.84 1.26 2.96
CA ASP A 140 13.42 2.42 3.64
C ASP A 140 14.94 2.36 3.69
N GLN A 141 15.54 3.52 3.94
CA GLN A 141 16.98 3.68 4.03
C GLN A 141 17.33 4.41 5.32
N LEU A 142 18.29 3.85 6.05
CA LEU A 142 18.87 4.44 7.24
C LEU A 142 20.38 4.63 7.04
N PRO A 143 20.92 5.85 7.18
CA PRO A 143 22.35 6.07 7.04
C PRO A 143 23.16 5.17 8.00
N GLY A 144 24.02 4.33 7.45
CA GLY A 144 24.89 3.44 8.24
C GLY A 144 24.25 2.11 8.66
N PHE A 145 23.01 1.81 8.28
CA PHE A 145 22.31 0.56 8.61
C PHE A 145 21.75 -0.10 7.34
N ASP A 146 21.87 -1.43 7.22
CA ASP A 146 21.10 -2.19 6.24
C ASP A 146 19.71 -2.49 6.82
N THR A 147 18.69 -1.79 6.32
CA THR A 147 17.30 -1.94 6.82
C THR A 147 16.73 -3.34 6.55
N ARG A 148 17.33 -4.12 5.63
CA ARG A 148 16.94 -5.51 5.37
C ARG A 148 17.20 -6.44 6.55
N ASP A 149 18.10 -6.08 7.46
CA ASP A 149 18.33 -6.85 8.68
C ASP A 149 17.06 -6.91 9.57
N ARG A 150 16.12 -5.96 9.40
CA ARG A 150 14.81 -5.94 10.09
C ARG A 150 13.81 -6.95 9.53
N ASP A 151 13.97 -7.40 8.29
CA ASP A 151 12.95 -8.22 7.59
C ASP A 151 12.68 -9.54 8.34
N LYS A 152 13.71 -10.15 8.93
CA LYS A 152 13.56 -11.35 9.75
C LYS A 152 12.75 -11.06 11.02
N SER A 153 13.02 -9.96 11.71
CA SER A 153 12.28 -9.55 12.91
C SER A 153 10.82 -9.29 12.60
N ALA A 154 10.52 -8.55 11.52
CA ALA A 154 9.15 -8.29 11.09
C ALA A 154 8.41 -9.59 10.74
N SER A 155 9.07 -10.51 10.03
CA SER A 155 8.55 -11.84 9.70
C SER A 155 8.23 -12.66 10.96
N ASP A 156 9.10 -12.63 11.98
CA ASP A 156 8.91 -13.35 13.24
C ASP A 156 7.75 -12.76 14.06
N MET A 157 7.65 -11.43 14.16
CA MET A 157 6.57 -10.74 14.89
C MET A 157 5.19 -11.01 14.26
N LEU A 158 5.15 -11.10 12.93
CA LEU A 158 3.96 -11.51 12.19
C LEU A 158 3.69 -13.02 12.28
N GLY A 159 4.62 -13.81 12.80
CA GLY A 159 4.54 -15.27 12.80
C GLY A 159 4.43 -15.84 11.39
N ALA A 160 5.04 -15.19 10.39
CA ALA A 160 4.85 -15.47 8.97
C ALA A 160 5.10 -16.94 8.54
N PRO A 161 6.01 -17.72 9.18
CA PRO A 161 6.13 -19.15 8.89
C PRO A 161 4.86 -19.96 9.19
N SER A 162 4.11 -19.59 10.24
CA SER A 162 2.86 -20.24 10.64
C SER A 162 1.62 -19.55 10.06
N TYR A 163 1.71 -18.24 9.85
CA TYR A 163 0.64 -17.39 9.35
C TYR A 163 1.12 -16.60 8.11
N PRO A 164 1.26 -17.27 6.95
CA PRO A 164 1.89 -16.67 5.78
C PRO A 164 1.08 -15.55 5.13
N PHE A 165 -0.21 -15.44 5.45
CA PHE A 165 -1.13 -14.54 4.75
C PHE A 165 -1.84 -13.59 5.69
N VAL A 166 -1.79 -12.30 5.35
CA VAL A 166 -2.77 -11.30 5.80
C VAL A 166 -3.90 -11.26 4.79
N ILE A 167 -5.14 -11.31 5.26
CA ILE A 167 -6.33 -11.37 4.39
C ILE A 167 -7.29 -10.23 4.73
N PHE A 168 -7.75 -9.50 3.71
CA PHE A 168 -8.83 -8.53 3.81
C PHE A 168 -10.04 -8.99 3.01
N GLN A 169 -11.20 -9.05 3.65
CA GLN A 169 -12.49 -9.40 3.04
C GLN A 169 -13.45 -8.21 3.19
N PRO A 170 -13.66 -7.41 2.14
CA PRO A 170 -14.56 -6.27 2.21
C PRO A 170 -16.02 -6.69 2.35
N TYR A 171 -16.77 -5.91 3.13
CA TYR A 171 -18.21 -6.04 3.20
C TYR A 171 -18.88 -5.50 1.93
N PRO A 172 -20.11 -5.96 1.61
CA PRO A 172 -20.88 -5.36 0.54
C PRO A 172 -21.09 -3.86 0.79
N ALA A 173 -20.85 -3.03 -0.22
CA ALA A 173 -20.89 -1.57 -0.08
C ALA A 173 -21.32 -0.89 -1.38
N SER A 174 -22.20 0.11 -1.27
CA SER A 174 -22.51 1.03 -2.36
C SER A 174 -21.47 2.14 -2.35
N LEU A 175 -20.66 2.22 -3.39
CA LEU A 175 -19.61 3.21 -3.57
C LEU A 175 -20.11 4.33 -4.49
N VAL A 176 -19.99 5.57 -4.03
CA VAL A 176 -20.31 6.77 -4.82
C VAL A 176 -19.15 7.03 -5.77
N LEU A 177 -19.12 6.28 -6.86
CA LEU A 177 -18.11 6.35 -7.91
C LEU A 177 -18.82 6.46 -9.26
N ASP A 178 -18.39 7.37 -10.11
CA ASP A 178 -18.80 7.45 -11.51
C ASP A 178 -18.02 6.38 -12.31
N PRO A 179 -18.70 5.31 -12.80
CA PRO A 179 -18.06 4.24 -13.54
C PRO A 179 -17.60 4.68 -14.95
N ARG A 180 -17.93 5.90 -15.40
CA ARG A 180 -17.53 6.47 -16.69
C ARG A 180 -16.34 7.42 -16.56
N SER A 181 -16.02 7.87 -15.35
CA SER A 181 -14.91 8.78 -15.10
C SER A 181 -13.57 8.06 -15.09
N THR A 182 -12.60 8.64 -15.78
CA THR A 182 -11.18 8.21 -15.75
C THR A 182 -10.34 9.02 -14.75
N ALA A 183 -10.97 9.99 -14.05
CA ALA A 183 -10.32 10.74 -12.98
C ALA A 183 -10.12 9.86 -11.73
N VAL A 184 -9.24 10.33 -10.83
CA VAL A 184 -9.12 9.74 -9.50
C VAL A 184 -10.39 10.06 -8.72
N GLN A 185 -10.94 9.05 -8.06
CA GLN A 185 -12.12 9.11 -7.21
C GLN A 185 -11.78 8.50 -5.85
N HIS A 186 -12.53 8.86 -4.82
CA HIS A 186 -12.25 8.41 -3.46
C HIS A 186 -13.31 7.43 -2.97
N ALA A 187 -12.87 6.35 -2.34
CA ALA A 187 -13.73 5.35 -1.74
C ALA A 187 -13.28 5.05 -0.30
N ARG A 188 -14.22 4.61 0.53
CA ARG A 188 -13.92 3.99 1.81
C ARG A 188 -14.48 2.58 1.82
N LEU A 189 -13.65 1.63 2.24
CA LEU A 189 -14.02 0.24 2.21
C LEU A 189 -13.78 -0.41 3.56
N SER A 190 -14.86 -0.83 4.21
CA SER A 190 -14.81 -1.59 5.45
C SER A 190 -14.84 -3.09 5.17
N GLY A 191 -14.15 -3.85 6.02
CA GLY A 191 -14.12 -5.31 5.90
C GLY A 191 -13.41 -5.97 7.08
N ASP A 192 -13.42 -7.28 7.05
CA ASP A 192 -12.66 -8.11 7.97
C ASP A 192 -11.19 -8.14 7.53
N LEU A 193 -10.32 -7.63 8.38
CA LEU A 193 -8.87 -7.75 8.26
C LEU A 193 -8.40 -8.84 9.22
N ARG A 194 -7.80 -9.89 8.66
CA ARG A 194 -7.18 -10.97 9.42
C ARG A 194 -5.67 -10.89 9.32
N ILE A 195 -5.03 -10.73 10.47
CA ILE A 195 -3.58 -10.80 10.64
C ILE A 195 -3.33 -11.92 11.64
N ARG A 196 -2.46 -12.87 11.28
CA ARG A 196 -2.32 -14.15 12.00
C ARG A 196 -3.66 -14.91 12.06
N ASP A 197 -4.07 -15.30 13.25
CA ASP A 197 -5.31 -15.96 13.60
C ASP A 197 -6.38 -14.99 14.14
N VAL A 198 -6.09 -13.68 14.17
CA VAL A 198 -7.00 -12.67 14.70
C VAL A 198 -7.65 -11.86 13.58
N THR A 199 -8.98 -11.78 13.61
CA THR A 199 -9.78 -10.95 12.70
C THR A 199 -10.32 -9.73 13.42
N LYS A 200 -10.16 -8.55 12.83
CA LYS A 200 -10.75 -7.29 13.27
C LYS A 200 -11.36 -6.55 12.08
N GLN A 201 -12.38 -5.74 12.34
CA GLN A 201 -12.86 -4.81 11.32
C GLN A 201 -11.79 -3.73 11.06
N SER A 202 -11.60 -3.39 9.79
CA SER A 202 -10.76 -2.25 9.38
C SER A 202 -11.39 -1.52 8.21
N THR A 203 -11.06 -0.24 8.05
CA THR A 203 -11.58 0.61 6.98
C THR A 203 -10.43 1.23 6.21
N PHE A 204 -10.30 0.87 4.95
CA PHE A 204 -9.35 1.49 4.04
C PHE A 204 -9.94 2.75 3.42
N SER A 205 -9.15 3.82 3.39
CA SER A 205 -9.41 4.98 2.52
C SER A 205 -8.63 4.78 1.23
N LEU A 206 -9.29 4.85 0.09
CA LEU A 206 -8.72 4.48 -1.20
C LEU A 206 -8.93 5.60 -2.23
N ASP A 207 -7.85 5.94 -2.93
CA ASP A 207 -7.91 6.52 -4.27
C ASP A 207 -8.16 5.39 -5.28
N VAL A 208 -9.12 5.61 -6.16
CA VAL A 208 -9.55 4.63 -7.15
C VAL A 208 -9.60 5.30 -8.52
N ARG A 209 -9.10 4.63 -9.53
CA ARG A 209 -9.19 5.07 -10.92
C ARG A 209 -9.54 3.89 -11.80
N LEU A 210 -10.64 4.02 -12.52
CA LEU A 210 -10.99 3.11 -13.61
C LEU A 210 -10.51 3.74 -14.92
N ASN A 211 -9.59 3.07 -15.59
CA ASN A 211 -9.17 3.48 -16.92
C ASN A 211 -9.06 2.25 -17.78
N ASP A 212 -9.72 2.25 -18.94
CA ASP A 212 -9.38 1.29 -19.99
C ASP A 212 -9.57 -0.20 -19.60
N ASN A 213 -10.59 -0.51 -18.79
CA ASN A 213 -10.84 -1.83 -18.16
C ASN A 213 -9.75 -2.28 -17.16
N GLN A 214 -8.97 -1.34 -16.64
CA GLN A 214 -8.06 -1.52 -15.52
C GLN A 214 -8.56 -0.69 -14.34
N LEU A 215 -8.69 -1.35 -13.19
CA LEU A 215 -8.98 -0.71 -11.92
C LEU A 215 -7.67 -0.57 -11.16
N SER A 216 -7.24 0.67 -10.93
CA SER A 216 -6.15 0.99 -10.00
C SER A 216 -6.76 1.46 -8.69
N ALA A 217 -6.31 0.92 -7.57
CA ALA A 217 -6.70 1.38 -6.25
C ALA A 217 -5.48 1.53 -5.35
N ALA A 218 -5.35 2.62 -4.62
CA ALA A 218 -4.25 2.80 -3.67
C ALA A 218 -4.73 3.54 -2.44
N GLY A 219 -4.12 3.24 -1.30
CA GLY A 219 -4.48 3.89 -0.05
C GLY A 219 -4.12 3.03 1.14
N ASP A 220 -4.73 3.34 2.29
CA ASP A 220 -4.24 2.87 3.56
C ASP A 220 -5.32 2.73 4.64
N THR A 221 -4.92 2.09 5.73
CA THR A 221 -5.63 2.06 7.01
C THR A 221 -4.62 2.02 8.14
N THR A 222 -4.97 2.51 9.33
CA THR A 222 -4.12 2.41 10.53
C THR A 222 -4.71 1.38 11.49
N VAL A 223 -3.86 0.50 12.00
CA VAL A 223 -4.22 -0.55 12.96
C VAL A 223 -3.40 -0.44 14.24
N GLN A 224 -4.00 -0.84 15.36
CA GLN A 224 -3.28 -1.07 16.61
C GLN A 224 -2.76 -2.52 16.60
N VAL A 225 -1.44 -2.73 16.54
CA VAL A 225 -0.88 -4.10 16.43
C VAL A 225 -1.21 -5.01 17.61
N GLY A 226 -1.39 -4.43 18.80
CA GLY A 226 -1.81 -5.16 20.00
C GLY A 226 -3.18 -5.84 19.85
N ASP A 227 -4.08 -5.28 19.01
CA ASP A 227 -5.39 -5.88 18.74
C ASP A 227 -5.28 -7.19 17.96
N PHE A 228 -4.13 -7.43 17.32
CA PHE A 228 -3.79 -8.64 16.57
C PHE A 228 -2.78 -9.53 17.30
N ALA A 229 -2.58 -9.30 18.60
CA ALA A 229 -1.60 -10.03 19.43
C ALA A 229 -0.17 -9.97 18.88
N ILE A 230 0.19 -8.87 18.22
CA ILE A 230 1.55 -8.58 17.76
C ILE A 230 2.19 -7.61 18.74
N GLU A 231 3.36 -7.98 19.24
CA GLU A 231 4.20 -7.14 20.09
C GLU A 231 5.24 -6.45 19.21
N VAL A 232 5.42 -5.15 19.40
CA VAL A 232 6.47 -4.36 18.74
C VAL A 232 7.44 -3.78 19.76
N PRO A 233 8.74 -3.62 19.46
CA PRO A 233 9.73 -3.16 20.44
C PRO A 233 9.30 -1.87 21.16
N GLN A 234 9.09 -1.96 22.47
CA GLN A 234 8.77 -0.84 23.36
C GLN A 234 9.98 -0.52 24.24
N ALA A 235 10.99 0.15 23.69
CA ALA A 235 12.12 0.77 24.40
C ALA A 235 12.77 0.05 25.62
N ALA A 236 12.71 -1.28 25.74
CA ALA A 236 13.43 -2.01 26.79
C ALA A 236 14.82 -2.38 26.27
N GLY A 237 15.79 -1.47 26.45
CA GLY A 237 17.19 -1.65 26.02
C GLY A 237 17.74 -0.56 25.10
N GLY A 238 16.91 0.40 24.69
CA GLY A 238 17.37 1.69 24.16
C GLY A 238 17.98 1.70 22.76
N PHE A 239 17.66 0.75 21.87
CA PHE A 239 18.13 0.81 20.47
C PHE A 239 17.03 1.25 19.49
N VAL A 240 15.85 0.62 19.53
CA VAL A 240 14.67 0.96 18.71
C VAL A 240 13.38 0.93 19.54
N SER A 241 12.50 1.88 19.30
CA SER A 241 11.10 1.86 19.76
C SER A 241 10.17 2.04 18.58
N VAL A 242 9.06 1.31 18.56
CA VAL A 242 8.06 1.34 17.48
C VAL A 242 6.72 1.81 18.03
N ASP A 243 6.09 2.77 17.34
CA ASP A 243 4.70 3.15 17.61
C ASP A 243 3.78 1.96 17.29
N PRO A 244 2.94 1.50 18.23
CA PRO A 244 2.04 0.39 17.98
C PRO A 244 0.88 0.73 17.03
N GLN A 245 0.71 1.99 16.63
CA GLN A 245 -0.14 2.37 15.51
C GLN A 245 0.63 2.20 14.19
N ILE A 246 0.26 1.17 13.43
CA ILE A 246 0.91 0.81 12.16
C ILE A 246 -0.02 1.13 11.01
N THR A 247 0.50 1.81 10.00
CA THR A 247 -0.23 2.07 8.76
C THR A 247 -0.01 0.92 7.79
N LEU A 248 -1.08 0.31 7.30
CA LEU A 248 -1.07 -0.67 6.23
C LEU A 248 -1.39 0.03 4.93
N GLU A 249 -0.56 -0.16 3.90
CA GLU A 249 -0.71 0.52 2.60
C GLU A 249 -0.84 -0.47 1.45
N VAL A 250 -1.61 -0.10 0.43
CA VAL A 250 -1.82 -0.91 -0.78
C VAL A 250 -1.72 -0.06 -2.04
N SER A 251 -1.28 -0.68 -3.13
CA SER A 251 -1.43 -0.22 -4.51
C SER A 251 -1.80 -1.43 -5.36
N LEU A 252 -3.05 -1.53 -5.74
CA LEU A 252 -3.63 -2.67 -6.42
C LEU A 252 -3.92 -2.33 -7.88
N VAL A 253 -3.61 -3.28 -8.76
CA VAL A 253 -4.01 -3.27 -10.16
C VAL A 253 -4.91 -4.47 -10.39
N LEU A 254 -6.14 -4.23 -10.85
CA LEU A 254 -7.09 -5.28 -11.16
C LEU A 254 -7.55 -5.20 -12.61
N LEU A 255 -7.76 -6.36 -13.21
CA LEU A 255 -8.40 -6.51 -14.52
C LEU A 255 -9.65 -7.38 -14.38
N LYS A 256 -10.66 -7.07 -15.18
CA LYS A 256 -11.87 -7.89 -15.30
C LYS A 256 -11.52 -9.27 -15.88
N VAL A 257 -12.10 -10.33 -15.32
CA VAL A 257 -11.90 -11.75 -15.69
C VAL A 257 -13.20 -12.42 -16.11
#